data_AF-F3KH46-F1
#
_entry.id   AF-F3KH46-F1
#
_cell.length_a   1.000
_cell.length_b   1.000
_cell.length_c   1.000
_cell.angle_alpha   90.00
_cell.angle_beta   90.00
_cell.angle_gamma   90.00
#
_symmetry.space_group_name_H-M   'P 1'
#
loop_
_entity.id
_entity.type
_entity.pdbx_description
1 polymer ?
#
loop_
_entity_poly.entity_id
_entity_poly.type
_entity_poly.pdbx_seq_one_letter_code
_entity_poly.pdbx_strand_id
1 'polypeptide(L)'
;MKNLLSREVLNYTIDGCFVGDIINFNEIIAVKTMREVLANDDSFCHCDTCIEDTYALAMNSLPSRYIQVTSEDKYTQSEDYIDDQKVRASIIKAMEQVRAAPNH
;
A
#
# COMPACT_ATOMS: atom_id res chain seq x y z
N MET A 1 -15.26 11.53 -21.36
CA MET A 1 -14.33 10.61 -20.68
C MET A 1 -15.17 9.67 -19.83
N LYS A 2 -15.15 8.35 -20.06
CA LYS A 2 -15.93 7.42 -19.23
C LYS A 2 -15.32 7.40 -17.82
N ASN A 3 -16.15 7.55 -16.80
CA ASN A 3 -15.71 7.41 -15.40
C ASN A 3 -15.42 5.92 -15.14
N LEU A 4 -14.13 5.56 -15.17
CA LEU A 4 -13.65 4.20 -14.95
C LEU A 4 -13.86 3.71 -13.51
N LEU A 5 -14.25 4.60 -12.58
CA LEU A 5 -14.47 4.32 -11.16
C LEU A 5 -15.96 4.23 -10.79
N SER A 6 -16.87 4.20 -11.76
CA SER A 6 -18.28 3.95 -11.47
C SER A 6 -18.52 2.49 -11.06
N ARG A 7 -19.38 2.25 -10.06
CA ARG A 7 -19.73 0.89 -9.58
C ARG A 7 -20.28 -0.03 -10.68
N GLU A 8 -20.85 0.55 -11.74
CA GLU A 8 -21.35 -0.18 -12.91
C GLU A 8 -20.23 -0.67 -13.85
N VAL A 9 -19.02 -0.11 -13.76
CA VAL A 9 -17.85 -0.47 -14.58
C VAL A 9 -16.90 -1.43 -13.85
N LEU A 10 -16.98 -1.50 -12.52
CA LEU A 10 -16.15 -2.39 -11.69
C LEU A 10 -16.66 -3.84 -11.73
N ASN A 11 -16.56 -4.48 -12.90
CA ASN A 11 -16.69 -5.94 -13.02
C ASN A 11 -15.29 -6.56 -13.05
N TYR A 12 -14.85 -7.09 -11.91
CA TYR A 12 -13.58 -7.80 -11.77
C TYR A 12 -13.65 -9.28 -12.19
N THR A 13 -14.62 -9.66 -13.02
CA THR A 13 -14.74 -11.04 -13.53
C THR A 13 -14.24 -11.13 -14.97
N ILE A 14 -13.28 -12.01 -15.22
CA ILE A 14 -12.71 -12.30 -16.54
C ILE A 14 -12.91 -13.80 -16.80
N ASP A 15 -13.70 -14.17 -17.81
CA ASP A 15 -13.99 -15.56 -18.17
C ASP A 15 -14.44 -16.44 -16.98
N GLY A 16 -15.23 -15.87 -16.06
CA GLY A 16 -15.71 -16.55 -14.85
C GLY A 16 -14.71 -16.55 -13.68
N CYS A 17 -13.50 -16.01 -13.86
CA CYS A 17 -12.52 -15.81 -12.80
C CYS A 17 -12.69 -14.43 -12.16
N PHE A 18 -12.99 -14.37 -10.85
CA PHE A 18 -13.03 -13.13 -10.09
C PHE A 18 -11.62 -12.72 -9.65
N VAL A 19 -11.09 -11.63 -10.21
CA VAL A 19 -9.76 -11.10 -9.89
C VAL A 19 -9.77 -10.05 -8.78
N GLY A 20 -10.94 -9.76 -8.19
CA GLY A 20 -11.06 -8.79 -7.09
C GLY A 20 -10.36 -9.22 -5.80
N ASP A 21 -10.02 -10.51 -5.67
CA ASP A 21 -9.26 -11.07 -4.54
C ASP A 21 -7.75 -11.08 -4.79
N ILE A 22 -7.27 -10.45 -5.87
CA ILE A 22 -5.85 -10.26 -6.13
C ILE A 22 -5.43 -8.90 -5.56
N ILE A 23 -4.57 -8.93 -4.54
CA ILE A 23 -4.16 -7.73 -3.80
C ILE A 23 -2.66 -7.58 -3.80
N ASN A 24 -2.17 -6.34 -3.78
CA ASN A 24 -0.76 -6.07 -3.57
C ASN A 24 -0.43 -6.32 -2.10
N PHE A 25 0.30 -7.40 -1.80
CA PHE A 25 0.59 -7.82 -0.42
C PHE A 25 1.28 -6.73 0.40
N ASN A 26 2.12 -5.93 -0.25
CA ASN A 26 2.82 -4.83 0.40
C ASN A 26 1.88 -3.76 0.95
N GLU A 27 0.68 -3.59 0.40
CA GLU A 27 -0.32 -2.64 0.92
C GLU A 27 -0.83 -3.06 2.30
N ILE A 28 -0.98 -4.37 2.54
CA ILE A 28 -1.39 -4.92 3.83
C ILE A 28 -0.32 -4.61 4.89
N ILE A 29 0.93 -4.94 4.59
CA ILE A 29 2.06 -4.67 5.49
C ILE A 29 2.20 -3.16 5.70
N ALA A 30 2.04 -2.36 4.65
CA ALA A 30 2.19 -0.92 4.71
C ALA A 30 1.15 -0.28 5.63
N VAL A 31 -0.14 -0.63 5.50
CA VAL A 31 -1.21 -0.11 6.35
C VAL A 31 -0.97 -0.47 7.82
N LYS A 32 -0.58 -1.71 8.11
CA LYS A 32 -0.23 -2.14 9.48
C LYS A 32 0.94 -1.31 10.02
N THR A 33 2.01 -1.19 9.24
CA THR A 33 3.23 -0.49 9.64
C THR A 33 2.99 1.00 9.82
N MET A 34 2.22 1.64 8.94
CA MET A 34 1.85 3.06 9.04
C MET A 34 1.10 3.34 10.34
N ARG A 35 0.12 2.50 10.72
CA ARG A 35 -0.58 2.64 12.01
C ARG A 35 0.38 2.61 13.18
N GLU A 36 1.38 1.75 13.15
CA GLU A 36 2.38 1.65 14.21
C GLU A 36 3.33 2.87 14.24
N VAL A 37 3.90 3.28 13.10
CA VAL A 37 4.87 4.39 13.10
C VAL A 37 4.21 5.74 13.38
N LEU A 38 3.03 5.99 12.82
CA LEU A 38 2.29 7.25 13.01
C LEU A 38 1.82 7.37 14.45
N ALA A 39 1.35 6.29 15.08
CA ALA A 39 0.96 6.31 16.48
C ALA A 39 2.11 6.60 17.46
N ASN A 40 3.37 6.48 17.01
CA ASN A 40 4.57 6.75 17.82
C ASN A 40 5.31 8.03 17.38
N ASP A 41 4.76 8.81 16.45
CA ASP A 41 5.38 10.05 15.96
C ASP A 41 4.38 11.23 15.98
N ASP A 42 4.25 11.83 17.17
CA ASP A 42 3.40 13.01 17.40
C ASP A 42 3.89 14.26 16.62
N SER A 43 5.12 14.24 16.10
CA SER A 43 5.68 15.37 15.35
C SER A 43 5.27 15.37 13.88
N PHE A 44 4.75 14.25 13.37
CA PHE A 44 4.28 14.13 11.99
C PHE A 44 2.88 14.76 11.82
N CYS A 45 2.58 15.33 10.66
CA CYS A 45 1.26 15.89 10.37
C CYS A 45 0.26 14.76 10.05
N HIS A 46 -0.84 14.67 10.79
CA HIS A 46 -1.85 13.60 10.65
C HIS A 46 -3.07 14.01 9.81
N CYS A 47 -2.96 15.02 8.95
CA CYS A 47 -4.03 15.34 8.01
C CYS A 47 -4.13 14.26 6.91
N ASP A 48 -5.32 14.15 6.31
CA ASP A 48 -5.60 13.15 5.27
C ASP A 48 -4.56 13.21 4.14
N THR A 49 -4.23 14.41 3.67
CA THR A 49 -3.23 14.62 2.61
C THR A 49 -1.85 14.07 2.97
N CYS A 50 -1.34 14.32 4.19
CA CYS A 50 -0.03 13.82 4.59
C CYS A 50 -0.01 12.30 4.76
N ILE A 51 -1.11 11.71 5.22
CA ILE A 51 -1.26 10.25 5.34
C ILE A 51 -1.33 9.61 3.96
N GLU A 52 -2.16 10.15 3.06
CA GLU A 52 -2.34 9.67 1.69
C GLU A 52 -1.05 9.80 0.87
N ASP A 53 -0.35 10.93 0.96
CA ASP A 53 0.94 11.14 0.28
C ASP A 53 2.00 10.17 0.79
N THR A 54 2.07 9.95 2.10
CA THR A 54 3.01 8.99 2.69
C THR A 54 2.74 7.58 2.16
N TYR A 55 1.48 7.16 2.14
CA TYR A 55 1.07 5.87 1.62
C TYR A 55 1.43 5.74 0.13
N ALA A 56 1.08 6.73 -0.69
CA ALA A 56 1.33 6.73 -2.12
C ALA A 56 2.83 6.70 -2.44
N LEU A 57 3.64 7.52 -1.77
CA LEU A 57 5.10 7.55 -1.96
C LEU A 57 5.75 6.23 -1.53
N ALA A 58 5.35 5.66 -0.40
CA ALA A 58 5.84 4.37 0.05
C ALA A 58 5.50 3.28 -0.97
N MET A 59 4.24 3.21 -1.43
CA MET A 59 3.81 2.18 -2.36
C MET A 59 4.45 2.29 -3.75
N ASN A 60 4.64 3.50 -4.25
CA ASN A 60 5.33 3.73 -5.53
C ASN A 60 6.83 3.41 -5.47
N SER A 61 7.41 3.31 -4.27
CA SER A 61 8.83 2.96 -4.08
C SER A 61 9.06 1.46 -3.91
N LEU A 62 8.02 0.70 -3.57
CA LEU A 62 8.09 -0.74 -3.36
C LEU A 62 7.76 -1.50 -4.67
N PRO A 63 8.36 -2.68 -4.91
CA PRO A 63 7.91 -3.56 -5.98
C PRO A 63 6.45 -3.96 -5.74
N SER A 64 5.59 -3.86 -6.76
CA SER A 64 4.22 -4.36 -6.63
C SER A 64 4.21 -5.90 -6.57
N ARG A 65 3.53 -6.47 -5.57
CA ARG A 65 3.47 -7.92 -5.33
C ARG A 65 2.02 -8.36 -5.21
N TYR A 66 1.39 -8.53 -6.37
CA TYR A 66 0.00 -8.97 -6.46
C TYR A 66 -0.12 -10.47 -6.25
N ILE A 67 -0.87 -10.88 -5.22
CA ILE A 67 -1.12 -12.27 -4.87
C ILE A 67 -2.61 -12.52 -4.68
N GLN A 68 -3.05 -13.75 -4.88
CA GLN A 68 -4.35 -14.19 -4.38
C GLN A 68 -4.30 -14.26 -2.86
N VAL A 69 -5.35 -13.82 -2.18
CA VAL A 69 -5.47 -13.88 -0.71
C VAL A 69 -5.18 -15.30 -0.17
N THR A 70 -5.58 -16.34 -0.89
CA THR A 70 -5.36 -17.75 -0.50
C THR A 70 -3.91 -18.23 -0.67
N SER A 71 -3.02 -17.41 -1.24
CA SER A 71 -1.63 -17.76 -1.55
C SER A 71 -0.61 -17.11 -0.62
N GLU A 72 -1.04 -16.51 0.49
CA GLU A 72 -0.17 -15.83 1.46
C GLU A 72 1.00 -16.71 1.93
N ASP A 73 0.74 -17.93 2.40
CA ASP A 73 1.78 -18.84 2.90
C ASP A 73 2.84 -19.16 1.84
N LYS A 74 2.41 -19.31 0.57
CA LYS A 74 3.30 -19.57 -0.54
C LYS A 74 4.15 -18.33 -0.87
N TYR A 75 3.55 -17.14 -0.79
CA TYR A 75 4.24 -15.89 -1.08
C TYR A 75 5.30 -15.57 -0.02
N THR A 76 4.97 -15.71 1.26
CA THR A 76 5.88 -15.41 2.38
C THR A 76 7.09 -16.35 2.43
N GLN A 77 7.02 -17.51 1.79
CA GLN A 77 8.13 -18.47 1.65
C GLN A 77 8.92 -18.30 0.33
N SER A 78 8.53 -17.37 -0.53
CA SER A 78 9.17 -17.16 -1.83
C SER A 78 10.38 -16.22 -1.76
N GLU A 79 11.29 -16.32 -2.73
CA GLU A 79 12.44 -15.40 -2.87
C GLU A 79 12.01 -13.96 -3.20
N ASP A 80 10.79 -13.79 -3.73
CA ASP A 80 10.19 -12.50 -4.07
C ASP A 80 9.57 -11.79 -2.86
N TYR A 81 9.54 -12.44 -1.70
CA TYR A 81 9.04 -11.87 -0.46
C TYR A 81 9.87 -10.65 -0.06
N ILE A 82 9.15 -9.58 0.30
CA ILE A 82 9.73 -8.37 0.86
C ILE A 82 9.34 -8.35 2.33
N ASP A 83 10.35 -8.38 3.18
CA ASP A 83 10.13 -8.34 4.63
C ASP A 83 9.58 -7.00 5.12
N ASP A 84 8.96 -7.05 6.30
CA ASP A 84 8.39 -5.90 7.00
C ASP A 84 9.41 -4.77 7.23
N GLN A 85 10.71 -5.09 7.34
CA GLN A 85 11.75 -4.09 7.57
C GLN A 85 11.94 -3.20 6.35
N LYS A 86 11.93 -3.76 5.14
CA LYS A 86 12.00 -2.99 3.89
C LYS A 86 10.76 -2.13 3.67
N VAL A 87 9.58 -2.65 3.98
CA VAL A 87 8.33 -1.88 3.91
C VAL A 87 8.37 -0.71 4.90
N ARG A 88 8.78 -0.97 6.15
CA ARG A 88 8.96 0.07 7.18
C ARG A 88 9.97 1.14 6.76
N ALA A 89 11.13 0.76 6.23
CA ALA A 89 12.12 1.71 5.76
C ALA A 89 11.58 2.62 4.66
N SER A 90 10.78 2.07 3.74
CA SER A 90 10.14 2.83 2.66
C SER A 90 9.11 3.82 3.21
N ILE A 91 8.33 3.43 4.22
CA ILE A 91 7.37 4.32 4.90
C ILE A 91 8.09 5.45 5.63
N ILE A 92 9.13 5.17 6.40
CA ILE A 92 9.89 6.21 7.12
C ILE A 92 10.46 7.23 6.13
N LYS A 93 11.05 6.76 5.03
CA LYS A 93 11.56 7.62 3.96
C LYS A 93 10.44 8.45 3.30
N ALA A 94 9.24 7.90 3.14
CA ALA A 94 8.10 8.65 2.63
C ALA A 94 7.64 9.73 3.63
N MET A 95 7.55 9.41 4.92
CA MET A 95 7.23 10.38 5.98
C MET A 95 8.22 11.54 6.01
N GLU A 96 9.52 11.27 5.86
CA GLU A 96 10.56 12.30 5.80
C GLU A 96 10.37 13.24 4.60
N GLN A 97 10.02 12.70 3.43
CA GLN A 97 9.74 13.51 2.24
C GLN A 97 8.50 14.39 2.42
N VAL A 98 7.41 13.84 2.94
CA VAL A 98 6.17 14.59 3.21
C VAL A 98 6.41 15.66 4.28
N ARG A 99 7.20 15.36 5.32
CA ARG A 99 7.58 16.34 6.36
C ARG A 99 8.38 17.50 5.78
N ALA A 100 9.26 17.23 4.82
CA ALA A 100 10.08 18.27 4.19
C ALA A 100 9.29 19.19 3.24
N ALA A 101 8.25 18.67 2.59
CA ALA A 101 7.44 19.41 1.63
C ALA A 101 5.98 18.89 1.60
N PRO A 102 5.12 19.30 2.55
CA PRO A 102 3.72 18.89 2.57
C PRO A 102 2.93 19.54 1.42
N ASN A 103 1.92 18.82 0.89
CA ASN A 103 1.09 19.30 -0.23
C ASN A 103 -0.21 20.02 0.17
N HIS A 104 -0.42 20.28 1.46
CA HIS A 104 -1.60 20.99 1.98
C HIS A 104 -1.36 22.50 2.13
#